data_AF-A0A963M2F3-F1
#
_entry.id   AF-A0A963M2F3-F1
#
_cell.length_a   1.000
_cell.length_b   1.000
_cell.length_c   1.000
_cell.angle_alpha   90.00
_cell.angle_beta   90.00
_cell.angle_gamma   90.00
#
_symmetry.space_group_name_H-M   'P 1'
#
loop_
_entity.id
_entity.type
_entity.pdbx_description
1 polymer ?
#
loop_
_entity_poly.entity_id
_entity_poly.type
_entity_poly.pdbx_seq_one_letter_code
_entity_poly.pdbx_strand_id
1 'polypeptide(L)'
;MADFIYLASQSPRRRQLLEQIGVRYSLLLPEAGDDAEALEAVLPGEAPATYVRRVTALKLEAAVQRLAERGLPPAPVLCADTTVAQGRSILGKPADDADAVRMLSALAGGGHRVLTALALADGEHRLQALSDSRVRFAAASAADIAAYVASGEAAGKAGAYGIQGRAAAFVEHISGSYSGIMGLPLFETAALLRQAGVTFG
;
A
#
# COMPACT_ATOMS: atom_id res chain seq x y z
N MET A 1 17.37 -2.98 -21.35
CA MET A 1 17.11 -2.67 -19.93
C MET A 1 16.23 -1.44 -19.91
N ALA A 2 15.08 -1.50 -19.25
CA ALA A 2 14.21 -0.33 -19.12
C ALA A 2 14.83 0.64 -18.11
N ASP A 3 14.86 1.93 -18.45
CA ASP A 3 15.34 3.01 -17.57
C ASP A 3 14.19 3.64 -16.77
N PHE A 4 12.96 3.15 -16.94
CA PHE A 4 11.77 3.57 -16.22
C PHE A 4 10.78 2.41 -16.03
N ILE A 5 9.80 2.61 -15.14
CA ILE A 5 8.64 1.74 -14.96
C ILE A 5 7.33 2.50 -15.08
N TYR A 6 6.23 1.78 -15.28
CA TYR A 6 4.89 2.32 -15.00
C TYR A 6 4.52 2.08 -13.54
N LEU A 7 4.19 3.15 -12.81
CA LEU A 7 3.57 3.06 -11.50
C LEU A 7 2.04 3.14 -11.65
N ALA A 8 1.36 2.03 -11.42
CA ALA A 8 -0.10 1.96 -11.41
C ALA A 8 -0.64 2.22 -10.00
N SER A 9 -0.34 3.39 -9.45
CA SER A 9 -0.82 3.81 -8.13
C SER A 9 -0.99 5.33 -8.02
N GLN A 10 -2.11 5.76 -7.44
CA GLN A 10 -2.36 7.16 -7.10
C GLN A 10 -1.66 7.61 -5.81
N SER A 11 -1.10 6.68 -5.03
CA SER A 11 -0.55 6.98 -3.70
C SER A 11 0.67 7.90 -3.81
N PRO A 12 0.64 9.12 -3.23
CA PRO A 12 1.81 10.00 -3.20
C PRO A 12 2.98 9.40 -2.41
N ARG A 13 2.71 8.55 -1.41
CA ARG A 13 3.75 7.90 -0.60
C ARG A 13 4.58 6.91 -1.41
N ARG A 14 3.94 6.18 -2.33
CA ARG A 14 4.66 5.19 -3.17
C ARG A 14 5.57 5.88 -4.18
N ARG A 15 5.14 7.02 -4.72
CA ARG A 15 5.97 7.91 -5.55
C ARG A 15 7.21 8.38 -4.80
N GLN A 16 7.00 8.95 -3.61
CA GLN A 16 8.10 9.40 -2.74
C GLN A 16 9.11 8.27 -2.45
N LEU A 17 8.63 7.05 -2.21
CA LEU A 17 9.49 5.89 -1.95
C LEU A 17 10.29 5.45 -3.18
N LEU A 18 9.70 5.48 -4.38
CA LEU A 18 10.45 5.20 -5.62
C LEU A 18 11.51 6.27 -5.89
N GLU A 19 11.18 7.55 -5.67
CA GLU A 19 12.12 8.67 -5.78
C GLU A 19 13.29 8.52 -4.82
N GLN A 20 13.04 8.07 -3.59
CA GLN A 20 14.07 7.82 -2.58
C GLN A 20 15.16 6.85 -3.05
N ILE A 21 14.84 5.88 -3.91
CA ILE A 21 15.79 4.90 -4.45
C ILE A 21 16.18 5.18 -5.91
N GLY A 22 15.86 6.37 -6.44
CA GLY A 22 16.27 6.77 -7.79
C GLY A 22 15.56 6.02 -8.91
N VAL A 23 14.36 5.48 -8.68
CA VAL A 23 13.58 4.81 -9.73
C VAL A 23 12.79 5.85 -10.53
N ARG A 24 13.05 5.93 -11.82
CA ARG A 24 12.25 6.73 -12.75
C ARG A 24 10.94 6.01 -13.05
N TYR A 25 9.83 6.73 -13.05
CA TYR A 25 8.52 6.15 -13.30
C TYR A 25 7.61 7.10 -14.09
N SER A 26 6.66 6.48 -14.79
CA SER A 26 5.50 7.15 -15.42
C SER A 26 4.23 6.64 -14.76
N LEU A 27 3.24 7.50 -14.54
CA LEU A 27 1.98 7.08 -13.93
C LEU A 27 1.08 6.37 -14.93
N LEU A 28 0.54 5.22 -14.54
CA LEU A 28 -0.42 4.44 -15.31
C LEU A 28 -1.75 4.34 -14.56
N LEU A 29 -2.45 5.48 -14.46
CA LEU A 29 -3.66 5.61 -13.66
C LEU A 29 -4.92 5.17 -14.43
N PRO A 30 -5.93 4.61 -13.73
CA PRO A 30 -7.28 4.41 -14.26
C PRO A 30 -7.88 5.72 -14.80
N GLU A 31 -8.84 5.60 -15.72
CA GLU A 31 -9.61 6.75 -16.21
C GLU A 31 -10.74 7.11 -15.24
N ALA A 32 -11.30 8.32 -15.40
CA ALA A 32 -12.43 8.75 -14.61
C ALA A 32 -13.65 7.85 -14.89
N GLY A 33 -14.05 7.03 -13.93
CA GLY A 33 -15.15 6.07 -14.04
C GLY A 33 -14.75 4.60 -13.91
N ASP A 34 -13.45 4.29 -13.92
CA ASP A 34 -12.97 2.95 -13.60
C ASP A 34 -13.22 2.64 -12.10
N ASP A 35 -14.01 1.61 -11.81
CA ASP A 35 -14.23 1.14 -10.44
C ASP A 35 -13.02 0.31 -9.95
N ALA A 36 -11.89 0.99 -9.77
CA ALA A 36 -10.68 0.39 -9.22
C ALA A 36 -10.87 -0.08 -7.76
N GLU A 37 -11.87 0.45 -7.05
CA GLU A 37 -12.16 0.10 -5.67
C GLU A 37 -12.94 -1.23 -5.56
N ALA A 38 -13.71 -1.63 -6.57
CA ALA A 38 -14.34 -2.96 -6.62
C ALA A 38 -13.33 -4.11 -6.50
N LEU A 39 -12.09 -3.92 -6.94
CA LEU A 39 -11.02 -4.91 -6.79
C LEU A 39 -10.62 -5.13 -5.33
N GLU A 40 -10.89 -4.17 -4.43
CA GLU A 40 -10.53 -4.19 -3.01
C GLU A 40 -11.56 -4.90 -2.11
N ALA A 41 -12.62 -5.49 -2.68
CA ALA A 41 -13.63 -6.21 -1.92
C ALA A 41 -13.02 -7.39 -1.14
N VAL A 42 -13.32 -7.47 0.17
CA VAL A 42 -12.90 -8.55 1.05
C VAL A 42 -13.81 -9.76 0.85
N LEU A 43 -13.22 -10.94 0.61
CA LEU A 43 -14.00 -12.18 0.48
C LEU A 43 -14.28 -12.83 1.84
N PRO A 44 -15.40 -13.55 2.01
CA PRO A 44 -15.72 -14.23 3.26
C PRO A 44 -14.61 -15.19 3.72
N GLY A 45 -14.14 -15.00 4.96
CA GLY A 45 -13.12 -15.85 5.58
C GLY A 45 -11.69 -15.65 5.07
N GLU A 46 -11.46 -14.72 4.14
CA GLU A 46 -10.16 -14.48 3.53
C GLU A 46 -9.13 -13.99 4.55
N ALA A 47 -7.95 -14.61 4.56
CA ALA A 47 -6.86 -14.18 5.44
C ALA A 47 -6.25 -12.86 4.93
N PRO A 48 -5.78 -11.95 5.80
CA PRO A 48 -5.21 -10.66 5.38
C PRO A 48 -4.09 -10.75 4.34
N ALA A 49 -3.21 -11.74 4.47
CA ALA A 49 -2.13 -11.97 3.49
C ALA A 49 -2.66 -12.47 2.14
N THR A 50 -3.69 -13.31 2.13
CA THR A 50 -4.35 -13.78 0.90
C THR A 50 -5.06 -12.63 0.20
N TYR A 51 -5.81 -11.84 0.98
CA TYR A 51 -6.51 -10.64 0.51
C TYR A 51 -5.55 -9.68 -0.20
N VAL A 52 -4.52 -9.19 0.50
CA VAL A 52 -3.65 -8.15 -0.07
C VAL A 52 -2.88 -8.65 -1.29
N ARG A 53 -2.52 -9.94 -1.33
CA ARG A 53 -1.88 -10.56 -2.49
C ARG A 53 -2.82 -10.65 -3.69
N ARG A 54 -4.07 -11.08 -3.48
CA ARG A 54 -5.08 -11.17 -4.54
C ARG A 54 -5.41 -9.80 -5.10
N VAL A 55 -5.72 -8.82 -4.23
CA VAL A 55 -6.03 -7.45 -4.64
C VAL A 55 -4.89 -6.84 -5.45
N THR A 56 -3.64 -7.02 -5.00
CA THR A 56 -2.47 -6.51 -5.74
C THR A 56 -2.32 -7.15 -7.11
N ALA A 57 -2.56 -8.46 -7.23
CA ALA A 57 -2.52 -9.16 -8.52
C ALA A 57 -3.63 -8.69 -9.47
N LEU A 58 -4.86 -8.53 -8.98
CA LEU A 58 -5.98 -7.99 -9.77
C LEU A 58 -5.69 -6.57 -10.27
N LYS A 59 -5.12 -5.71 -9.42
CA LYS A 59 -4.69 -4.36 -9.79
C LYS A 59 -3.60 -4.40 -10.86
N LEU A 60 -2.67 -5.35 -10.80
CA LEU A 60 -1.63 -5.52 -11.82
C LEU A 60 -2.23 -5.92 -13.16
N GLU A 61 -3.13 -6.90 -13.21
CA GLU A 61 -3.75 -7.30 -14.48
C GLU A 61 -4.56 -6.17 -15.11
N ALA A 62 -5.33 -5.42 -14.31
CA ALA A 62 -6.04 -4.24 -14.79
C ALA A 62 -5.07 -3.16 -15.33
N ALA A 63 -3.91 -2.99 -14.70
CA ALA A 63 -2.90 -2.05 -15.17
C ALA A 63 -2.20 -2.52 -16.46
N VAL A 64 -1.90 -3.82 -16.60
CA VAL A 64 -1.33 -4.39 -17.83
C VAL A 64 -2.32 -4.24 -18.99
N GLN A 65 -3.60 -4.53 -18.76
CA GLN A 65 -4.64 -4.34 -19.76
C GLN A 65 -4.70 -2.87 -20.22
N ARG A 66 -4.68 -1.93 -19.27
CA ARG A 66 -4.66 -0.49 -19.56
C ARG A 66 -3.42 -0.07 -20.36
N LEU A 67 -2.25 -0.65 -20.07
CA LEU A 67 -1.03 -0.36 -20.83
C LEU A 67 -1.21 -0.75 -22.31
N ALA A 68 -1.76 -1.94 -22.55
CA ALA A 68 -2.00 -2.47 -23.88
C ALA A 68 -3.05 -1.65 -24.65
N GLU A 69 -4.18 -1.33 -24.01
CA GLU A 69 -5.26 -0.52 -24.61
C GLU A 69 -4.79 0.87 -25.03
N ARG A 70 -3.89 1.48 -24.24
CA ARG A 70 -3.31 2.79 -24.55
C ARG A 70 -2.18 2.75 -25.58
N GLY A 71 -1.73 1.56 -26.00
CA GLY A 71 -0.64 1.40 -26.96
C GLY A 71 0.66 2.06 -26.51
N LEU A 72 0.91 2.13 -25.19
CA LEU A 72 2.08 2.81 -24.64
C LEU A 72 3.35 1.96 -24.84
N PRO A 73 4.55 2.58 -24.84
CA PRO A 73 5.81 1.84 -24.96
C PRO A 73 5.93 0.76 -23.87
N PRO A 74 6.41 -0.45 -24.21
CA PRO A 74 6.55 -1.53 -23.25
C PRO A 74 7.58 -1.17 -22.18
N ALA A 75 7.17 -1.25 -20.92
CA ALA A 75 8.04 -1.16 -19.75
C ALA A 75 7.38 -1.90 -18.57
N PRO A 76 8.15 -2.28 -17.54
CA PRO A 76 7.58 -3.00 -16.40
C PRO A 76 6.49 -2.19 -15.68
N VAL A 77 5.43 -2.86 -15.25
CA VAL A 77 4.30 -2.24 -14.52
C VAL A 77 4.36 -2.67 -13.06
N LEU A 78 4.37 -1.71 -12.15
CA LEU A 78 4.41 -1.93 -10.70
C LEU A 78 3.08 -1.54 -10.04
N CYS A 79 2.53 -2.50 -9.29
CA CYS A 79 1.38 -2.32 -8.41
C CYS A 79 1.77 -2.65 -6.96
N ALA A 80 1.07 -2.03 -6.02
CA ALA A 80 1.14 -2.40 -4.61
C ALA A 80 -0.21 -2.19 -3.93
N ASP A 81 -0.46 -2.98 -2.90
CA ASP A 81 -1.62 -2.83 -2.01
C ASP A 81 -1.19 -3.01 -0.55
N THR A 82 -1.85 -2.30 0.36
CA THR A 82 -1.48 -2.24 1.77
C THR A 82 -2.71 -2.42 2.62
N THR A 83 -2.66 -3.36 3.55
CA THR A 83 -3.74 -3.60 4.50
C THR A 83 -3.21 -3.60 5.93
N VAL A 84 -4.03 -3.10 6.86
CA VAL A 84 -3.78 -3.20 8.29
C VAL A 84 -4.64 -4.32 8.83
N ALA A 85 -4.07 -5.17 9.69
CA ALA A 85 -4.80 -6.29 10.27
C ALA A 85 -4.54 -6.44 11.77
N GLN A 86 -5.62 -6.65 12.53
CA GLN A 86 -5.57 -7.03 13.93
C GLN A 86 -6.09 -8.47 14.05
N GLY A 87 -5.17 -9.41 14.28
CA GLY A 87 -5.47 -10.84 14.18
C GLY A 87 -5.91 -11.21 12.76
N ARG A 88 -7.15 -11.67 12.60
CA ARG A 88 -7.77 -11.98 11.30
C ARG A 88 -8.60 -10.83 10.72
N SER A 89 -8.87 -9.78 11.48
CA SER A 89 -9.70 -8.66 11.04
C SER A 89 -8.90 -7.71 10.17
N ILE A 90 -9.43 -7.40 8.99
CA ILE A 90 -8.86 -6.44 8.04
C ILE A 90 -9.45 -5.06 8.36
N LEU A 91 -8.58 -4.09 8.59
CA LEU A 91 -8.93 -2.68 8.76
C LEU A 91 -8.65 -1.94 7.46
N GLY A 92 -9.70 -1.77 6.65
CA GLY A 92 -9.65 -1.02 5.40
C GLY A 92 -9.50 0.49 5.61
N LYS A 93 -9.89 1.26 4.59
CA LYS A 93 -10.00 2.72 4.70
C LYS A 93 -11.24 3.04 5.57
N PRO A 94 -11.17 4.05 6.45
CA PRO A 94 -12.34 4.45 7.22
C PRO A 94 -13.43 5.01 6.30
N ALA A 95 -14.70 4.68 6.57
CA ALA A 95 -15.84 5.22 5.83
C ALA A 95 -16.10 6.70 6.16
N ASP A 96 -15.87 7.07 7.42
CA ASP A 96 -16.04 8.42 7.95
C ASP A 96 -15.13 8.61 9.19
N ASP A 97 -15.19 9.81 9.77
CA ASP A 97 -14.39 10.17 10.95
C ASP A 97 -14.73 9.30 12.18
N ALA A 98 -15.99 8.87 12.33
CA ALA A 98 -16.39 8.02 13.45
C ALA A 98 -15.78 6.62 13.32
N ASP A 99 -15.75 6.08 12.11
CA ASP A 99 -15.09 4.82 11.80
C ASP A 99 -13.56 4.93 11.97
N ALA A 100 -12.97 6.06 11.60
CA ALA A 100 -11.55 6.34 11.88
C ALA A 100 -11.23 6.33 13.38
N VAL A 101 -12.04 7.00 14.21
CA VAL A 101 -11.90 6.97 15.68
C VAL A 101 -12.03 5.53 16.21
N ARG A 102 -13.01 4.76 15.73
CA ARG A 102 -13.21 3.37 16.12
C ARG A 102 -11.99 2.50 15.77
N MET A 103 -11.45 2.62 14.56
CA MET A 103 -10.25 1.90 14.13
C MET A 103 -9.04 2.26 15.00
N LEU A 104 -8.75 3.55 15.18
CA LEU A 104 -7.61 4.02 15.97
C LEU A 104 -7.71 3.60 17.44
N SER A 105 -8.91 3.65 18.02
CA SER A 105 -9.16 3.21 19.39
C SER A 105 -8.91 1.71 19.56
N ALA A 106 -9.23 0.89 18.55
CA ALA A 106 -8.95 -0.55 18.57
C ALA A 106 -7.45 -0.88 18.45
N LEU A 107 -6.66 0.00 17.80
CA LEU A 107 -5.22 -0.15 17.65
C LEU A 107 -4.42 0.40 18.84
N ALA A 108 -4.95 1.42 19.52
CA ALA A 108 -4.28 2.09 20.64
C ALA A 108 -3.92 1.12 21.77
N GLY A 109 -2.69 1.22 22.28
CA GLY A 109 -2.13 0.34 23.31
C GLY A 109 -1.87 -1.10 22.86
N GLY A 110 -2.11 -1.42 21.59
CA GLY A 110 -2.03 -2.76 21.04
C GLY A 110 -0.99 -2.90 19.93
N GLY A 111 -0.81 -4.16 19.49
CA GLY A 111 -0.02 -4.50 18.31
C GLY A 111 -0.90 -4.94 17.15
N HIS A 112 -0.53 -4.53 15.95
CA HIS A 112 -1.18 -4.94 14.70
C HIS A 112 -0.14 -5.24 13.61
N ARG A 113 -0.62 -5.85 12.53
CA ARG A 113 0.18 -6.12 11.33
C ARG A 113 -0.15 -5.10 10.26
N VAL A 114 0.86 -4.73 9.50
CA VAL A 114 0.73 -3.99 8.25
C VAL A 114 1.36 -4.85 7.16
N LEU A 115 0.52 -5.30 6.25
CA LEU A 115 0.93 -6.14 5.15
C LEU A 115 0.89 -5.31 3.87
N THR A 116 2.01 -5.27 3.14
CA THR A 116 2.07 -4.64 1.83
C THR A 116 2.53 -5.67 0.81
N ALA A 117 1.64 -6.00 -0.13
CA ALA A 117 2.01 -6.78 -1.30
C ALA A 117 2.43 -5.86 -2.44
N LEU A 118 3.37 -6.32 -3.24
CA LEU A 118 3.77 -5.72 -4.50
C LEU A 118 3.69 -6.77 -5.59
N ALA A 119 3.26 -6.35 -6.77
CA ALA A 119 3.28 -7.17 -7.96
C ALA A 119 3.87 -6.37 -9.12
N LEU A 120 4.71 -7.02 -9.91
CA LEU A 120 5.38 -6.45 -11.06
C LEU A 120 5.14 -7.31 -12.29
N ALA A 121 4.69 -6.68 -13.38
CA ALA A 121 4.64 -7.30 -14.70
C ALA A 121 5.83 -6.82 -15.54
N ASP A 122 6.49 -7.74 -16.21
CA ASP A 122 7.51 -7.46 -17.23
C ASP A 122 7.23 -8.37 -18.44
N GLY A 123 6.52 -7.82 -19.43
CA GLY A 123 5.92 -8.62 -20.51
C GLY A 123 4.96 -9.70 -19.96
N GLU A 124 5.24 -10.96 -20.28
CA GLU A 124 4.49 -12.13 -19.80
C GLU A 124 4.85 -12.53 -18.37
N HIS A 125 5.97 -12.03 -17.82
CA HIS A 125 6.40 -12.40 -16.48
C HIS A 125 5.59 -11.66 -15.42
N ARG A 126 5.18 -12.39 -14.38
CA ARG A 126 4.50 -11.87 -13.20
C ARG A 126 5.31 -12.20 -11.96
N LEU A 127 5.77 -11.17 -11.26
CA LEU A 127 6.52 -11.30 -10.02
C LEU A 127 5.70 -10.73 -8.86
N GLN A 128 5.80 -11.34 -7.70
CA GLN A 128 5.08 -10.89 -6.51
C GLN A 128 5.92 -11.06 -5.25
N ALA A 129 5.83 -10.09 -4.35
CA ALA A 129 6.39 -10.18 -3.01
C ALA A 129 5.38 -9.66 -1.96
N LEU A 130 5.65 -9.99 -0.69
CA LEU A 130 4.84 -9.56 0.45
C LEU A 130 5.78 -9.13 1.57
N SER A 131 5.57 -7.92 2.07
CA SER A 131 6.19 -7.44 3.29
C SER A 131 5.18 -7.51 4.43
N ASP A 132 5.58 -8.11 5.55
CA ASP A 132 4.77 -8.28 6.75
C ASP A 132 5.46 -7.62 7.93
N SER A 133 4.91 -6.48 8.35
CA SER A 133 5.47 -5.69 9.44
C SER A 133 4.52 -5.66 10.63
N ARG A 134 5.09 -5.58 11.83
CA ARG A 134 4.34 -5.38 13.09
C ARG A 134 4.56 -3.96 13.56
N VAL A 135 3.48 -3.33 14.01
CA VAL A 135 3.46 -1.99 14.59
C VAL A 135 2.80 -2.09 15.95
N ARG A 136 3.37 -1.43 16.96
CA ARG A 136 2.77 -1.30 18.29
C ARG A 136 2.48 0.17 18.56
N PHE A 137 1.24 0.47 18.93
CA PHE A 137 0.86 1.79 19.39
C PHE A 137 0.96 1.88 20.90
N ALA A 138 1.34 3.07 21.38
CA ALA A 138 1.15 3.45 22.78
C ALA A 138 -0.34 3.54 23.08
N ALA A 139 -0.69 3.51 24.36
CA ALA A 139 -2.01 3.96 24.78
C ALA A 139 -2.19 5.43 24.35
N ALA A 140 -3.32 5.73 23.73
CA ALA A 140 -3.68 7.09 23.31
C ALA A 140 -5.01 7.47 23.94
N SER A 141 -5.14 8.72 24.38
CA SER A 141 -6.41 9.19 24.93
C SER A 141 -7.44 9.40 23.81
N ALA A 142 -8.73 9.40 24.18
CA ALA A 142 -9.79 9.74 23.23
C ALA A 142 -9.60 11.13 22.61
N ALA A 143 -9.02 12.08 23.37
CA ALA A 143 -8.72 13.43 22.90
C ALA A 143 -7.60 13.44 21.85
N ASP A 144 -6.54 12.65 22.03
CA ASP A 144 -5.44 12.54 21.06
C ASP A 144 -5.91 11.92 19.74
N ILE A 145 -6.74 10.87 19.83
CA ILE A 145 -7.32 10.21 18.67
C ILE A 145 -8.25 11.18 17.91
N ALA A 146 -9.12 11.90 18.62
CA ALA A 146 -10.01 12.88 18.01
C ALA A 146 -9.22 14.02 17.33
N ALA A 147 -8.16 14.51 17.97
CA ALA A 147 -7.29 15.55 17.39
C ALA A 147 -6.56 15.06 16.12
N TYR A 148 -6.14 13.80 16.09
CA TYR A 148 -5.54 13.20 14.90
C TYR A 148 -6.57 13.04 13.76
N VAL A 149 -7.78 12.56 14.04
CA VAL A 149 -8.83 12.42 13.02
C VAL A 149 -9.21 13.80 12.46
N ALA A 150 -9.37 14.80 13.33
CA ALA A 150 -9.67 16.18 12.94
C ALA A 150 -8.58 16.83 12.06
N SER A 151 -7.36 16.28 12.02
CA SER A 151 -6.32 16.75 11.11
C SER A 151 -6.52 16.29 9.65
N GLY A 152 -7.49 15.40 9.39
CA GLY A 152 -7.75 14.80 8.08
C GLY A 152 -6.74 13.72 7.66
N GLU A 153 -5.72 13.43 8.48
CA GLU A 153 -4.68 12.45 8.12
C GLU A 153 -5.20 11.01 8.15
N ALA A 154 -6.33 10.73 8.78
CA ALA A 154 -6.94 9.39 8.80
C ALA A 154 -7.52 8.96 7.43
N ALA A 155 -8.04 9.91 6.66
CA ALA A 155 -8.78 9.64 5.43
C ALA A 155 -7.93 8.91 4.37
N GLY A 156 -8.55 7.95 3.69
CA GLY A 156 -7.97 7.20 2.56
C GLY A 156 -6.81 6.28 2.92
N LYS A 157 -6.64 5.90 4.19
CA LYS A 157 -5.55 5.03 4.66
C LYS A 157 -6.09 3.81 5.38
N ALA A 158 -5.54 2.64 5.05
CA ALA A 158 -5.86 1.41 5.76
C ALA A 158 -5.54 1.54 7.26
N GLY A 159 -6.45 1.11 8.12
CA GLY A 159 -6.33 1.27 9.57
C GLY A 159 -6.43 2.72 10.06
N ALA A 160 -6.84 3.65 9.19
CA ALA A 160 -7.04 5.06 9.50
C ALA A 160 -5.77 5.81 9.96
N TYR A 161 -4.56 5.35 9.62
CA TYR A 161 -3.34 6.09 9.96
C TYR A 161 -2.23 6.06 8.90
N GLY A 162 -1.32 7.02 8.98
CA GLY A 162 -0.09 7.05 8.18
C GLY A 162 1.15 7.23 9.04
N ILE A 163 2.05 6.24 9.05
CA ILE A 163 3.21 6.20 9.96
C ILE A 163 4.18 7.38 9.77
N GLN A 164 4.24 7.97 8.58
CA GLN A 164 5.11 9.10 8.26
C GLN A 164 4.54 10.47 8.68
N GLY A 165 3.30 10.50 9.19
CA GLY A 165 2.59 11.71 9.59
C GLY A 165 2.44 11.84 11.11
N ARG A 166 1.37 12.52 11.55
CA ARG A 166 1.11 12.75 12.99
C ARG A 166 0.94 11.46 13.79
N ALA A 167 0.50 10.38 13.16
CA ALA A 167 0.36 9.08 13.82
C ALA A 167 1.69 8.51 14.31
N ALA A 168 2.85 9.00 13.83
CA ALA A 168 4.16 8.66 14.36
C ALA A 168 4.25 8.88 15.88
N ALA A 169 3.53 9.87 16.42
CA ALA A 169 3.47 10.15 17.85
C ALA A 169 2.81 9.02 18.68
N PHE A 170 2.04 8.14 18.03
CA PHE A 170 1.41 6.99 18.68
C PHE A 170 2.24 5.71 18.55
N VAL A 171 3.27 5.68 17.70
CA VAL A 171 4.03 4.44 17.41
C VAL A 171 5.17 4.26 18.39
N GLU A 172 5.08 3.24 19.26
CA GLU A 172 6.17 2.88 20.17
C GLU A 172 7.25 2.06 19.50
N HIS A 173 6.85 1.18 18.57
CA HIS A 173 7.76 0.20 18.00
C HIS A 173 7.27 -0.32 16.65
N ILE A 174 8.24 -0.56 15.78
CA ILE A 174 8.05 -1.28 14.52
C ILE A 174 9.03 -2.45 14.43
N SER A 175 8.56 -3.54 13.84
CA SER A 175 9.39 -4.69 13.47
C SER A 175 9.04 -5.08 12.04
N GLY A 176 10.02 -5.01 11.12
CA GLY A 176 9.83 -5.25 9.70
C GLY A 176 10.30 -4.07 8.87
N SER A 177 9.52 -3.70 7.85
CA SER A 177 9.88 -2.66 6.87
C SER A 177 9.08 -1.38 7.08
N TYR A 178 9.74 -0.30 7.49
CA TYR A 178 9.13 1.03 7.57
C TYR A 178 8.54 1.48 6.22
N SER A 179 9.29 1.29 5.13
CA SER A 179 8.80 1.58 3.78
C SER A 179 7.61 0.69 3.38
N GLY A 180 7.60 -0.56 3.83
CA GLY A 180 6.46 -1.47 3.70
C GLY A 180 5.22 -0.94 4.42
N ILE A 181 5.37 -0.42 5.64
CA ILE A 181 4.28 0.20 6.41
C ILE A 181 3.75 1.46 5.70
N MET A 182 4.64 2.30 5.15
CA MET A 182 4.24 3.48 4.36
C MET A 182 3.47 3.13 3.07
N GLY A 183 3.71 1.93 2.53
CA GLY A 183 2.95 1.32 1.46
C GLY A 183 3.74 0.88 0.23
N LEU A 184 5.07 0.87 0.27
CA LEU A 184 5.92 0.24 -0.75
C LEU A 184 7.23 -0.28 -0.12
N PRO A 185 7.40 -1.60 0.07
CA PRO A 185 8.55 -2.16 0.76
C PRO A 185 9.79 -2.15 -0.15
N LEU A 186 10.68 -1.18 0.08
CA LEU A 186 11.77 -0.84 -0.84
C LEU A 186 12.79 -1.96 -1.07
N PHE A 187 13.02 -2.82 -0.08
CA PHE A 187 13.91 -3.97 -0.23
C PHE A 187 13.36 -4.94 -1.29
N GLU A 188 12.10 -5.34 -1.15
CA GLU A 188 11.41 -6.23 -2.07
C GLU A 188 11.19 -5.56 -3.43
N THR A 189 10.85 -4.26 -3.45
CA THR A 189 10.73 -3.49 -4.70
C THR A 189 12.04 -3.49 -5.48
N ALA A 190 13.16 -3.16 -4.84
CA ALA A 190 14.48 -3.17 -5.48
C ALA A 190 14.85 -4.56 -6.02
N ALA A 191 14.50 -5.63 -5.30
CA ALA A 191 14.75 -7.00 -5.76
C ALA A 191 13.95 -7.34 -7.03
N LEU A 192 12.64 -7.03 -7.08
CA LEU A 192 11.82 -7.28 -8.26
C LEU A 192 12.26 -6.43 -9.46
N LEU A 193 12.63 -5.17 -9.25
CA LEU A 193 13.12 -4.29 -10.31
C LEU A 193 14.44 -4.81 -10.91
N ARG A 194 15.37 -5.28 -10.09
CA ARG A 194 16.61 -5.91 -10.57
C ARG A 194 16.35 -7.18 -11.36
N GLN A 195 15.39 -8.00 -10.91
CA GLN A 195 15.00 -9.21 -11.64
C GLN A 195 14.41 -8.91 -13.02
N ALA A 196 13.66 -7.80 -13.15
CA ALA A 196 13.14 -7.29 -14.42
C ALA A 196 14.18 -6.49 -15.24
N GLY A 197 15.45 -6.44 -14.82
CA GLY A 197 16.50 -5.72 -15.53
C GLY A 197 16.29 -4.20 -15.60
N VAL A 198 15.60 -3.62 -14.60
CA VAL A 198 15.42 -2.17 -14.46
C VAL A 198 16.63 -1.58 -13.73
N THR A 199 17.20 -0.52 -14.31
CA THR A 199 18.29 0.25 -13.71
C THR A 199 17.75 1.40 -12.86
N PHE A 200 18.30 1.61 -11.67
CA PHE A 200 17.97 2.70 -10.75
C PHE A 200 19.14 2.96 -9.79
N GLY A 201 19.15 4.14 -9.18
CA GLY A 201 20.20 4.57 -8.26
C GLY A 201 20.96 5.80 -8.73
#